data_AF-A0A0G0XHN1-F1
#
_entry.id   AF-A0A0G0XHN1-F1
#
_cell.length_a   1.000
_cell.length_b   1.000
_cell.length_c   1.000
_cell.angle_alpha   90.00
_cell.angle_beta   90.00
_cell.angle_gamma   90.00
#
_symmetry.space_group_name_H-M   'P 1'
#
loop_
_entity.id
_entity.type
_entity.pdbx_description
1 polymer ?
#
loop_
_entity_poly.entity_id
_entity_poly.type
_entity_poly.pdbx_seq_one_letter_code
_entity_poly.pdbx_strand_id
1 'polypeptide(L)'
;MTNEKMGNESLEIKPKSTPKAIKIMEDVATRFRMLINESDEALNRRNREEYISKSRESANLLIGLSDQLKEAVNDLDENTKYSVIRQVETFASVAKRLLDSHSFAGMSAILNTKGDRIDDRNDLEKLIDKLRQRN
;
A
#
# COMPACT_ATOMS: atom_id res chain seq x y z
N MET A 1 39.13 34.59 32.61
CA MET A 1 38.04 33.83 33.25
C MET A 1 37.00 33.55 32.17
N THR A 2 36.73 32.27 32.00
CA THR A 2 36.11 31.62 30.84
C THR A 2 34.60 31.84 30.83
N ASN A 3 34.04 32.31 29.72
CA ASN A 3 32.59 32.32 29.50
C ASN A 3 32.22 31.19 28.54
N GLU A 4 31.22 30.44 28.96
CA GLU A 4 30.80 29.14 28.47
C GLU A 4 30.29 29.22 27.03
N LYS A 5 30.95 28.47 26.13
CA LYS A 5 30.35 28.14 24.83
C LYS A 5 29.26 27.10 25.09
N MET A 6 28.02 27.55 25.17
CA MET A 6 26.85 26.69 24.99
C MET A 6 26.91 26.11 23.58
N GLY A 7 27.42 24.88 23.47
CA GLY A 7 27.32 24.08 22.27
C GLY A 7 25.85 23.74 22.07
N ASN A 8 25.28 24.24 20.98
CA ASN A 8 24.04 23.76 20.39
C ASN A 8 24.15 22.24 20.23
N GLU A 9 23.56 21.49 21.16
CA GLU A 9 23.16 20.11 20.92
C GLU A 9 22.11 20.17 19.81
N SER A 10 22.59 20.08 18.58
CA SER A 10 21.76 19.81 17.42
C SER A 10 21.09 18.49 17.73
N LEU A 11 19.80 18.53 18.06
CA LEU A 11 18.92 17.37 18.12
C LEU A 11 19.05 16.67 16.77
N GLU A 12 19.95 15.70 16.70
CA GLU A 12 20.09 14.80 15.57
C GLU A 12 18.80 13.98 15.59
N ILE A 13 17.80 14.46 14.84
CA ILE A 13 16.56 13.74 14.60
C ILE A 13 16.99 12.51 13.83
N LYS A 14 17.32 11.43 14.56
CA LYS A 14 17.55 10.12 13.97
C LYS A 14 16.38 9.88 13.03
N PRO A 15 16.60 9.61 11.73
CA PRO A 15 15.50 9.28 10.85
C PRO A 15 14.80 8.10 11.49
N LYS A 16 13.55 8.28 11.93
CA LYS A 16 12.72 7.16 12.41
C LYS A 16 12.78 6.13 11.30
N SER A 17 13.48 5.03 11.50
CA SER A 17 13.61 3.97 10.52
C SER A 17 12.20 3.55 10.19
N THR A 18 11.74 3.84 8.97
CA THR A 18 10.39 3.48 8.56
C THR A 18 10.28 1.96 8.66
N PRO A 19 9.36 1.40 9.47
CA PRO A 19 9.24 -0.04 9.65
C PRO A 19 9.17 -0.75 8.30
N LYS A 20 9.85 -1.89 8.16
CA LYS A 20 9.94 -2.68 6.92
C LYS A 20 8.57 -2.90 6.27
N ALA A 21 7.54 -3.18 7.08
CA ALA A 21 6.16 -3.31 6.62
C ALA A 21 5.64 -2.06 5.91
N ILE A 22 5.88 -0.86 6.46
CA ILE A 22 5.42 0.40 5.86
C ILE A 22 6.04 0.57 4.48
N LYS A 23 7.35 0.35 4.34
CA LYS A 23 8.03 0.47 3.05
C LYS A 23 7.45 -0.48 2.00
N ILE A 24 7.23 -1.75 2.37
CA ILE A 24 6.61 -2.74 1.47
C ILE A 24 5.21 -2.28 1.03
N MET A 25 4.40 -1.80 1.97
CA MET A 25 3.05 -1.30 1.64
C MET A 25 3.10 -0.07 0.74
N GLU A 26 4.06 0.84 0.93
CA GLU A 26 4.23 2.04 0.09
C GLU A 26 4.64 1.68 -1.34
N ASP A 27 5.60 0.78 -1.49
CA ASP A 27 6.05 0.29 -2.80
C ASP A 27 4.88 -0.37 -3.55
N VAL A 28 4.08 -1.20 -2.84
CA VAL A 28 2.89 -1.83 -3.42
C VAL A 28 1.79 -0.83 -3.73
N ALA A 29 1.48 0.13 -2.85
CA ALA A 29 0.47 1.15 -3.09
C ALA A 29 0.81 1.99 -4.34
N THR A 30 2.08 2.36 -4.48
CA THR A 30 2.59 3.13 -5.62
C THR A 30 2.45 2.33 -6.91
N ARG A 31 2.94 1.08 -6.92
CA ARG A 31 2.87 0.22 -8.09
C ARG A 31 1.43 -0.10 -8.47
N PHE A 32 0.56 -0.31 -7.49
CA PHE A 32 -0.86 -0.54 -7.72
C PHE A 32 -1.52 0.65 -8.42
N ARG A 33 -1.30 1.88 -7.95
CA ARG A 33 -1.85 3.10 -8.58
C ARG A 33 -1.38 3.22 -10.04
N MET A 34 -0.10 2.98 -10.31
CA MET A 34 0.43 3.00 -11.67
C MET A 34 -0.30 1.99 -12.58
N LEU A 35 -0.49 0.76 -12.11
CA LEU A 35 -1.13 -0.29 -12.90
C LEU A 35 -2.63 -0.02 -13.14
N ILE A 36 -3.33 0.59 -12.17
CA ILE A 36 -4.72 1.03 -12.36
C ILE A 36 -4.78 2.13 -13.43
N ASN A 37 -3.89 3.13 -13.37
CA ASN A 37 -3.84 4.18 -14.39
C ASN A 37 -3.53 3.61 -15.79
N GLU A 38 -2.55 2.72 -15.91
CA GLU A 38 -2.21 2.04 -17.16
C GLU A 38 -3.38 1.19 -17.69
N SER A 39 -4.10 0.53 -16.79
CA SER A 39 -5.31 -0.24 -17.12
C SER A 39 -6.42 0.66 -17.65
N ASP A 40 -6.68 1.80 -17.01
CA ASP A 40 -7.71 2.75 -17.43
C ASP A 40 -7.35 3.43 -18.77
N GLU A 41 -6.08 3.76 -18.98
CA GLU A 41 -5.58 4.24 -20.27
C GLU A 41 -5.77 3.20 -21.38
N ALA A 42 -5.44 1.93 -21.11
CA ALA A 42 -5.66 0.84 -22.05
C ALA A 42 -7.14 0.69 -22.41
N LEU A 43 -8.03 0.81 -21.42
CA LEU A 43 -9.48 0.79 -21.64
C LEU A 43 -9.94 1.97 -22.52
N ASN A 44 -9.44 3.18 -22.27
CA ASN A 44 -9.73 4.37 -23.07
C ASN A 44 -9.25 4.23 -24.53
N ARG A 45 -8.11 3.57 -24.75
CA ARG A 45 -7.60 3.21 -26.08
C ARG A 45 -8.33 2.03 -26.72
N ARG A 46 -9.32 1.44 -26.04
CA ARG A 46 -10.01 0.20 -26.44
C ARG A 46 -9.06 -1.01 -26.59
N ASN A 47 -7.90 -0.97 -25.94
CA ASN A 47 -6.94 -2.07 -25.91
C ASN A 47 -7.30 -3.05 -24.78
N ARG A 48 -8.19 -4.00 -25.09
CA ARG A 48 -8.70 -4.96 -24.12
C ARG A 48 -7.62 -5.90 -23.56
N GLU A 49 -6.66 -6.29 -24.38
CA GLU A 49 -5.60 -7.22 -23.97
C GLU A 49 -4.71 -6.57 -22.90
N GLU A 50 -4.28 -5.33 -23.15
CA GLU A 50 -3.47 -4.56 -22.21
C GLU A 50 -4.25 -4.26 -20.91
N TYR A 51 -5.53 -3.88 -21.01
CA TYR A 51 -6.41 -3.70 -19.85
C TYR A 51 -6.45 -4.97 -18.96
N ILE A 52 -6.66 -6.15 -19.57
CA ILE A 52 -6.68 -7.43 -18.84
C ILE A 52 -5.31 -7.72 -18.23
N SER A 53 -4.22 -7.49 -18.97
CA SER A 53 -2.86 -7.74 -18.50
C SER A 53 -2.54 -6.91 -17.27
N LYS A 54 -2.83 -5.60 -17.30
CA LYS A 54 -2.56 -4.67 -16.19
C LYS A 54 -3.45 -4.95 -14.98
N SER A 55 -4.72 -5.25 -15.21
CA SER A 55 -5.63 -5.67 -14.14
C SER A 55 -5.16 -6.95 -13.43
N ARG A 56 -4.66 -7.93 -14.20
CA ARG A 56 -4.08 -9.16 -13.65
C ARG A 56 -2.81 -8.89 -12.84
N GLU A 57 -1.93 -8.02 -13.33
CA GLU A 57 -0.72 -7.62 -12.62
C GLU A 57 -1.06 -6.96 -11.27
N SER A 58 -2.05 -6.05 -11.25
CA SER A 58 -2.56 -5.44 -10.03
C SER A 58 -3.08 -6.47 -9.02
N ALA A 59 -3.77 -7.51 -9.49
CA ALA A 59 -4.33 -8.54 -8.62
C ALA A 59 -3.23 -9.38 -7.97
N ASN A 60 -2.27 -9.80 -8.77
CA ASN A 60 -1.11 -10.55 -8.28
C ASN A 60 -0.28 -9.74 -7.29
N LEU A 61 -0.17 -8.42 -7.48
CA LEU A 61 0.53 -7.53 -6.57
C LEU A 61 -0.10 -7.54 -5.16
N LEU A 62 -1.43 -7.44 -5.08
CA LEU A 62 -2.16 -7.48 -3.80
C LEU A 62 -2.12 -8.86 -3.13
N ILE A 63 -2.18 -9.93 -3.93
CA ILE A 63 -2.02 -11.30 -3.42
C ILE A 63 -0.63 -11.48 -2.81
N GLY A 64 0.41 -11.05 -3.53
CA GLY A 64 1.80 -11.15 -3.05
C GLY A 64 2.10 -10.26 -1.83
N LEU A 65 1.42 -9.13 -1.67
CA LEU A 65 1.57 -8.25 -0.51
C LEU A 65 1.26 -9.00 0.80
N SER A 66 0.22 -9.84 0.82
CA SER A 66 -0.14 -10.63 2.01
C SER A 66 1.00 -11.53 2.47
N ASP A 67 1.67 -12.19 1.54
CA ASP A 67 2.80 -13.07 1.85
C ASP A 67 4.04 -12.28 2.30
N GLN A 68 4.34 -11.16 1.63
CA GLN A 68 5.48 -10.30 1.98
C GLN A 68 5.36 -9.69 3.38
N LEU A 69 4.13 -9.41 3.81
CA LEU A 69 3.90 -8.79 5.11
C LEU A 69 3.98 -9.75 6.29
N LYS A 70 3.82 -11.07 6.11
CA LYS A 70 3.84 -12.06 7.22
C LYS A 70 5.07 -11.92 8.12
N GLU A 71 6.24 -11.67 7.54
CA GLU A 71 7.48 -11.47 8.30
C GLU A 71 7.76 -10.00 8.62
N ALA A 72 7.33 -9.08 7.75
CA ALA A 72 7.68 -7.66 7.86
C ALA A 72 6.95 -6.93 9.00
N VAL A 73 5.86 -7.50 9.52
CA VAL A 73 5.05 -6.95 10.61
C VAL A 73 5.46 -7.44 12.00
N ASN A 74 6.51 -8.26 12.11
CA ASN A 74 6.94 -8.83 13.40
C ASN A 74 7.42 -7.78 14.41
N ASP A 75 7.87 -6.63 13.94
CA ASP A 75 8.32 -5.52 14.79
C ASP A 75 7.16 -4.59 15.22
N LEU A 76 5.92 -4.88 14.81
CA LEU A 76 4.74 -4.13 15.21
C LEU A 76 4.12 -4.74 16.48
N ASP A 77 3.43 -3.94 17.28
CA ASP A 77 2.63 -4.46 18.40
C ASP A 77 1.55 -5.42 17.89
N GLU A 78 1.18 -6.41 18.70
CA GLU A 78 0.27 -7.50 18.31
C GLU A 78 -1.09 -7.00 17.78
N ASN A 79 -1.64 -5.93 18.36
CA ASN A 79 -2.91 -5.37 17.90
C ASN A 79 -2.78 -4.74 16.51
N THR A 80 -1.70 -3.99 16.29
CA THR A 80 -1.40 -3.38 14.99
C THR A 80 -1.06 -4.44 13.95
N LYS A 81 -0.24 -5.43 14.29
CA LYS A 81 0.10 -6.57 13.44
C LYS A 81 -1.15 -7.29 12.95
N TYR A 82 -2.05 -7.67 13.87
CA TYR A 82 -3.30 -8.34 13.53
C TYR A 82 -4.19 -7.48 12.61
N SER A 83 -4.29 -6.19 12.90
CA SER A 83 -5.07 -5.25 12.08
C SER A 83 -4.54 -5.11 10.65
N VAL A 84 -3.21 -5.03 10.50
CA VAL A 84 -2.55 -4.94 9.18
C VAL A 84 -2.73 -6.21 8.38
N ILE A 85 -2.43 -7.37 8.98
CA ILE A 85 -2.57 -8.68 8.32
C ILE A 85 -4.01 -8.86 7.83
N ARG A 86 -5.00 -8.64 8.70
CA ARG A 86 -6.42 -8.83 8.37
C ARG A 86 -6.88 -7.95 7.20
N GLN A 87 -6.46 -6.68 7.16
CA GLN A 87 -6.82 -5.78 6.07
C GLN A 87 -6.19 -6.21 4.75
N VAL A 88 -4.89 -6.56 4.78
CA VAL A 88 -4.17 -6.98 3.58
C VAL A 88 -4.71 -8.31 3.05
N GLU A 89 -5.02 -9.27 3.93
CA GLU A 89 -5.67 -10.53 3.55
C GLU A 89 -7.05 -10.30 2.92
N THR A 90 -7.78 -9.27 3.35
CA THR A 90 -9.04 -8.87 2.73
C THR A 90 -8.80 -8.38 1.30
N PHE A 91 -7.81 -7.50 1.08
CA PHE A 91 -7.46 -7.04 -0.27
C PHE A 91 -7.02 -8.19 -1.18
N ALA A 92 -6.13 -9.07 -0.68
CA ALA A 92 -5.65 -10.25 -1.39
C ALA A 92 -6.79 -11.21 -1.76
N SER A 93 -7.73 -11.44 -0.84
CA SER A 93 -8.89 -12.32 -1.08
C SER A 93 -9.82 -11.77 -2.16
N VAL A 94 -10.07 -10.45 -2.15
CA VAL A 94 -10.87 -9.79 -3.20
C VAL A 94 -10.14 -9.85 -4.54
N ALA A 95 -8.84 -9.55 -4.57
CA ALA A 95 -8.01 -9.64 -5.78
C ALA A 95 -8.01 -11.04 -6.38
N LYS A 96 -7.85 -12.07 -5.55
CA LYS A 96 -7.91 -13.48 -5.98
C LYS A 96 -9.26 -13.83 -6.59
N ARG A 97 -10.37 -13.44 -5.95
CA ARG A 97 -11.72 -13.67 -6.48
C ARG A 97 -11.93 -13.01 -7.85
N LEU A 98 -11.43 -11.79 -8.04
CA LEU A 98 -11.55 -11.08 -9.33
C LEU A 98 -10.69 -11.73 -10.41
N LEU A 99 -9.51 -12.22 -10.05
CA LEU A 99 -8.63 -12.97 -10.95
C LEU A 99 -9.28 -14.29 -11.39
N ASP A 100 -9.80 -15.08 -10.45
CA ASP A 100 -10.43 -16.38 -10.72
C ASP A 100 -11.69 -16.23 -11.60
N SER A 101 -12.50 -15.19 -11.32
CA SER A 101 -13.73 -14.91 -12.08
C SER A 101 -13.49 -14.21 -13.41
N HIS A 102 -12.24 -13.84 -13.74
CA HIS A 102 -11.89 -13.02 -14.92
C HIS A 102 -12.67 -11.70 -14.99
N SER A 103 -13.14 -11.20 -13.84
CA SER A 103 -13.98 -10.02 -13.72
C SER A 103 -13.14 -8.80 -13.33
N PHE A 104 -12.40 -8.26 -14.30
CA PHE A 104 -11.46 -7.16 -14.04
C PHE A 104 -12.11 -5.78 -13.87
N ALA A 105 -13.41 -5.64 -14.18
CA ALA A 105 -14.14 -4.37 -14.05
C ALA A 105 -14.17 -3.80 -12.62
N GLY A 106 -13.92 -4.63 -11.59
CA GLY A 106 -13.87 -4.22 -10.18
C GLY A 106 -12.47 -3.97 -9.63
N MET A 107 -11.41 -4.05 -10.46
CA MET A 107 -10.03 -4.02 -9.98
C MET A 107 -9.64 -2.68 -9.32
N SER A 108 -10.09 -1.57 -9.89
CA SER A 108 -9.85 -0.22 -9.36
C SER A 108 -10.57 0.05 -8.03
N ALA A 109 -11.57 -0.76 -7.67
CA ALA A 109 -12.36 -0.61 -6.45
C ALA A 109 -11.82 -1.42 -5.27
N ILE A 110 -10.76 -2.23 -5.43
CA ILE A 110 -10.26 -3.07 -4.32
C ILE A 110 -9.67 -2.23 -3.19
N LEU A 111 -8.91 -1.19 -3.55
CA LEU A 111 -8.30 -0.27 -2.58
C LEU A 111 -9.01 1.08 -2.52
N ASN A 112 -10.13 1.25 -3.24
CA ASN A 112 -10.90 2.49 -3.23
C ASN A 112 -12.30 2.16 -2.74
N THR A 113 -12.62 2.60 -1.53
CA THR A 113 -13.94 2.42 -0.94
C THR A 113 -14.97 3.25 -1.72
N LYS A 114 -16.23 2.79 -1.77
CA LYS A 114 -17.31 3.51 -2.45
C LYS A 114 -17.42 4.95 -1.93
N GLY A 115 -17.12 5.92 -2.79
CA GLY A 115 -17.12 7.35 -2.46
C GLY A 115 -15.74 8.00 -2.56
N ASP A 116 -14.66 7.20 -2.58
CA ASP A 116 -13.31 7.70 -2.85
C ASP A 116 -13.20 8.17 -4.31
N ARG A 117 -12.56 9.32 -4.51
CA ARG A 117 -12.15 9.87 -5.82
C ARG A 117 -10.84 9.24 -6.26
N ILE A 118 -10.54 9.33 -7.56
CA ILE A 118 -9.27 8.83 -8.14
C ILE A 118 -8.02 9.42 -7.45
N ASP A 119 -8.11 10.67 -6.98
CA ASP A 119 -7.00 11.36 -6.29
C ASP A 119 -7.00 11.16 -4.77
N ASP A 120 -8.01 10.46 -4.23
CA ASP A 120 -8.05 10.17 -2.81
C ASP A 120 -7.02 9.10 -2.45
N ARG A 121 -6.61 9.11 -1.18
CA ARG A 121 -5.72 8.06 -0.65
C ARG A 121 -6.45 6.72 -0.70
N ASN A 122 -5.80 5.72 -1.26
CA ASN A 122 -6.34 4.37 -1.29
C ASN A 122 -6.27 3.74 0.13
N ASP A 123 -6.99 2.65 0.34
CA ASP A 123 -7.11 2.00 1.64
C ASP A 123 -5.77 1.48 2.18
N LEU A 124 -4.82 1.15 1.31
CA LEU A 124 -3.46 0.79 1.71
C LEU A 124 -2.66 2.02 2.19
N GLU A 125 -2.81 3.16 1.53
CA GLU A 125 -2.21 4.44 1.96
C GLU A 125 -2.82 4.94 3.27
N LYS A 126 -4.16 4.84 3.42
CA LYS A 126 -4.85 5.12 4.68
C LYS A 126 -4.34 4.22 5.81
N LEU A 127 -4.03 2.96 5.52
CA LEU A 127 -3.42 2.03 6.49
C LEU A 127 -1.99 2.47 6.86
N ILE A 128 -1.16 2.85 5.88
CA ILE A 128 0.20 3.38 6.10
C ILE A 128 0.16 4.62 7.01
N ASP A 129 -0.75 5.56 6.76
CA ASP A 129 -0.89 6.77 7.57
C ASP A 129 -1.22 6.46 9.04
N LYS A 130 -2.14 5.51 9.27
CA LYS A 130 -2.49 5.06 10.63
C LYS A 130 -1.28 4.47 11.36
N LEU A 131 -0.42 3.76 10.63
CA LEU A 131 0.82 3.19 11.20
C LEU A 131 1.85 4.28 11.53
N ARG A 132 1.95 5.31 10.70
CA ARG A 132 2.84 6.46 10.95
C ARG A 132 2.42 7.27 12.17
N GLN A 133 1.12 7.45 12.38
CA GLN A 133 0.59 8.21 13.51
C GLN A 133 0.75 7.50 14.86
N ARG A 134 0.98 6.18 14.86
CA ARG A 134 1.17 5.36 16.07
C ARG A 134 2.64 5.22 16.49
N ASN A 135 3.60 5.64 15.64
CA ASN A 135 5.05 5.55 15.86
C ASN A 135 5.70 6.90 16.15
#